data_AF-A0A673KII9-F1
#
_entry.id   AF-A0A673KII9-F1
#
_cell.length_a   1.000
_cell.length_b   1.000
_cell.length_c   1.000
_cell.angle_alpha   90.00
_cell.angle_beta   90.00
_cell.angle_gamma   90.00
#
_symmetry.space_group_name_H-M   'P 1'
#
loop_
_entity.id
_entity.type
_entity.pdbx_description
1 polymer ?
#
loop_
_entity_poly.entity_id
_entity_poly.type
_entity_poly.pdbx_seq_one_letter_code
_entity_poly.pdbx_strand_id
1 'polypeptide(L)'
;MDNGLYMPAKIQEDHFNKIKDVFASESPEEIPHRLMSLLKAFDHFKIDIAVTGESGAGKSSLINAILGLNPDDTGAAPTGAVETTQQATMYQHPNLPHIRLWDLPGMGTPSFASKSYVKTMNFDLYDMFMVVISERVRENNMLLIDEIEQRKKPFYFIRTKIDNDVRRKKSKFSQIRALDQMRQDCEKYLKEKKLDPHVFLVSSHDTEKYEMQKLMDTFKVEVSQLKAEVFSDFLDKMLHGGWIKARYATNHIQQTGKLETEDITALQVMYKRTGFGAVKVSAVLEALSHFQLDVAVLGETGSGASTLVNALIGLKNEECGAASASISNPAMSLRYPDVRFWDISGIEAVMDYSMYEMKAVTGESGAGKSSLINAILGLNPDDTGAAPTGAVETTQQATMYQHPNLPHIRLWDLPGMGTPSFASKSYVKTMNFDLYDMFMVVISERVRENNMLLIDEIEQRKKPFYFIRTKIDNDVRRKKSKFSQIRALDQMRQDCEKYLKEKKLDPHVFLVSSHDTEKYEMQKLMDTFKVEVSQLKAEVFSDFLDKMLHGGWIKAR
;
A
#
# COMPACT_ATOMS: atom_id res chain seq x y z
N MET A 1 -28.35 1.35 27.49
CA MET A 1 -28.15 1.02 26.07
C MET A 1 -26.70 1.33 25.78
N ASP A 2 -25.89 0.29 25.55
CA ASP A 2 -24.46 0.43 25.31
C ASP A 2 -24.23 1.21 24.01
N ASN A 3 -23.90 2.49 24.14
CA ASN A 3 -23.32 3.31 23.06
C ASN A 3 -21.81 2.95 22.91
N GLY A 4 -21.49 1.66 22.89
CA GLY A 4 -20.11 1.19 22.72
C GLY A 4 -19.65 1.50 21.30
N LEU A 5 -18.44 2.04 21.18
CA LEU A 5 -17.77 2.20 19.88
C LEU A 5 -17.64 0.81 19.25
N TYR A 6 -18.35 0.55 18.14
CA TYR A 6 -18.28 -0.74 17.45
C TYR A 6 -16.98 -0.81 16.64
N MET A 7 -16.04 -1.63 17.10
CA MET A 7 -14.80 -1.92 16.38
C MET A 7 -15.01 -3.11 15.44
N PRO A 8 -14.71 -2.98 14.13
CA PRO A 8 -14.71 -4.14 13.25
C PRO A 8 -13.57 -5.09 13.64
N ALA A 9 -13.77 -6.39 13.45
CA ALA A 9 -12.79 -7.41 13.78
C ALA A 9 -11.42 -7.12 13.14
N LYS A 10 -10.33 -7.37 13.89
CA LYS A 10 -8.96 -7.17 13.38
C LYS A 10 -8.56 -8.20 12.33
N ILE A 11 -9.20 -9.35 12.32
CA ILE A 11 -8.99 -10.42 11.37
C ILE A 11 -10.32 -11.13 11.13
N GLN A 12 -10.53 -11.63 9.91
CA GLN A 12 -11.72 -12.40 9.59
C GLN A 12 -11.74 -13.74 10.36
N GLU A 13 -12.94 -14.24 10.64
CA GLU A 13 -13.16 -15.38 11.54
C GLU A 13 -12.61 -16.69 10.95
N ASP A 14 -12.55 -16.82 9.63
CA ASP A 14 -11.95 -17.95 8.91
C ASP A 14 -10.43 -18.04 9.12
N HIS A 15 -9.70 -16.94 8.93
CA HIS A 15 -8.25 -16.90 9.18
C HIS A 15 -7.97 -17.05 10.68
N PHE A 16 -8.80 -16.48 11.54
CA PHE A 16 -8.69 -16.67 12.99
C PHE A 16 -8.79 -18.15 13.38
N ASN A 17 -9.82 -18.86 12.88
CA ASN A 17 -10.02 -20.28 13.15
C ASN A 17 -8.87 -21.14 12.59
N LYS A 18 -8.37 -20.80 11.39
CA LYS A 18 -7.23 -21.49 10.79
C LYS A 18 -5.97 -21.40 11.66
N ILE A 19 -5.65 -20.21 12.18
CA ILE A 19 -4.52 -20.04 13.12
C ILE A 19 -4.77 -20.83 14.40
N LYS A 20 -5.98 -20.72 14.97
CA LYS A 20 -6.36 -21.44 16.18
C LYS A 20 -6.13 -22.94 16.06
N ASP A 21 -6.57 -23.54 14.97
CA ASP A 21 -6.41 -24.98 14.73
C ASP A 21 -4.94 -25.37 14.58
N VAL A 22 -4.14 -24.52 13.92
CA VAL A 22 -2.70 -24.71 13.71
C VAL A 22 -1.92 -24.70 15.02
N PHE A 23 -2.32 -23.88 16.00
CA PHE A 23 -1.61 -23.69 17.28
C PHE A 23 -2.24 -24.41 18.47
N ALA A 24 -3.31 -25.18 18.27
CA ALA A 24 -4.04 -25.85 19.35
C ALA A 24 -3.20 -26.81 20.22
N SER A 25 -2.03 -27.24 19.74
CA SER A 25 -1.16 -28.22 20.42
C SER A 25 0.16 -27.66 20.95
N GLU A 26 0.42 -26.35 20.84
CA GLU A 26 1.70 -25.74 21.25
C GLU A 26 1.64 -25.03 22.61
N SER A 27 2.80 -24.96 23.29
CA SER A 27 2.99 -24.18 24.50
C SER A 27 2.97 -22.68 24.16
N PRO A 28 2.10 -21.88 24.79
CA PRO A 28 1.95 -20.46 24.48
C PRO A 28 3.23 -19.62 24.67
N GLU A 29 4.08 -19.99 25.64
CA GLU A 29 5.23 -19.20 26.12
C GLU A 29 6.36 -18.99 25.09
N GLU A 30 6.43 -19.81 24.04
CA GLU A 30 7.53 -19.75 23.07
C GLU A 30 7.11 -19.15 21.71
N ILE A 31 5.82 -18.96 21.46
CA ILE A 31 5.24 -18.58 20.16
C ILE A 31 5.54 -17.12 19.76
N PRO A 32 5.46 -16.11 20.65
CA PRO A 32 5.68 -14.70 20.28
C PRO A 32 7.09 -14.42 19.77
N HIS A 33 8.13 -14.91 20.45
CA HIS A 33 9.52 -14.72 20.03
C HIS A 33 9.84 -15.43 18.70
N ARG A 34 9.21 -16.58 18.44
CA ARG A 34 9.33 -17.33 17.18
C ARG A 34 8.72 -16.55 16.03
N LEU A 35 7.53 -16.02 16.26
CA LEU A 35 6.78 -15.23 15.31
C LEU A 35 7.52 -13.94 14.96
N MET A 36 8.03 -13.20 15.94
CA MET A 36 8.79 -11.97 15.68
C MET A 36 9.99 -12.20 14.77
N SER A 37 10.77 -13.26 15.00
CA SER A 37 11.91 -13.60 14.14
C SER A 37 11.48 -13.97 12.72
N LEU A 38 10.38 -14.71 12.59
CA LEU A 38 9.79 -15.08 11.32
C LEU A 38 9.26 -13.87 10.55
N LEU A 39 8.52 -12.98 11.22
CA LEU A 39 7.92 -11.80 10.61
C LEU A 39 8.96 -10.78 10.20
N LYS A 40 10.03 -10.61 10.99
CA LYS A 40 11.16 -9.78 10.62
C LYS A 40 11.86 -10.31 9.35
N ALA A 41 12.15 -11.61 9.31
CA ALA A 41 12.74 -12.22 8.13
C ALA A 41 11.80 -12.15 6.91
N PHE A 42 10.48 -12.29 7.12
CA PHE A 42 9.50 -12.13 6.07
C PHE A 42 9.46 -10.69 5.55
N ASP A 43 9.52 -9.69 6.42
CA ASP A 43 9.52 -8.28 6.03
C ASP A 43 10.71 -7.96 5.12
N HIS A 44 11.90 -8.41 5.52
CA HIS A 44 13.14 -8.25 4.75
C HIS A 44 13.22 -9.11 3.47
N PHE A 45 12.38 -10.14 3.35
CA PHE A 45 12.40 -11.05 2.20
C PHE A 45 12.02 -10.33 0.91
N LYS A 46 12.87 -10.47 -0.12
CA LYS A 46 12.68 -9.83 -1.43
C LYS A 46 12.15 -10.79 -2.47
N ILE A 47 11.30 -10.26 -3.35
CA ILE A 47 10.76 -10.93 -4.52
C ILE A 47 11.40 -10.32 -5.77
N ASP A 48 11.84 -11.20 -6.67
CA ASP A 48 12.44 -10.82 -7.95
C ASP A 48 11.47 -11.04 -9.09
N ILE A 49 11.15 -9.98 -9.82
CA ILE A 49 10.24 -10.03 -10.97
C ILE A 49 11.01 -9.65 -12.22
N ALA A 50 11.09 -10.55 -13.18
CA ALA A 50 11.75 -10.31 -14.45
C ALA A 50 10.81 -9.65 -15.46
N VAL A 51 11.23 -8.54 -16.04
CA VAL A 51 10.58 -7.90 -17.20
C VAL A 51 11.34 -8.32 -18.44
N THR A 52 10.69 -9.10 -19.29
CA THR A 52 11.32 -9.74 -20.45
C THR A 52 10.48 -9.55 -21.70
N GLY A 53 11.09 -9.64 -22.87
CA GLY A 53 10.41 -9.37 -24.13
C GLY A 53 11.38 -9.00 -25.25
N GLU A 54 10.83 -8.63 -26.41
CA GLU A 54 11.65 -8.22 -27.55
C GLU A 54 12.40 -6.91 -27.27
N SER A 55 13.49 -6.69 -28.01
CA SER A 55 14.14 -5.38 -28.03
C SER A 55 13.18 -4.32 -28.57
N GLY A 56 13.20 -3.14 -27.96
CA GLY A 56 12.28 -2.06 -28.32
C GLY A 56 10.82 -2.25 -27.89
N ALA A 57 10.45 -3.34 -27.20
CA ALA A 57 9.09 -3.57 -26.73
C ALA A 57 8.61 -2.63 -25.60
N GLY A 58 9.47 -1.72 -25.12
CA GLY A 58 9.10 -0.76 -24.05
C GLY A 58 9.23 -1.30 -22.63
N LYS A 59 10.10 -2.29 -22.39
CA LYS A 59 10.36 -2.89 -21.07
C LYS A 59 10.80 -1.86 -20.02
N SER A 60 11.85 -1.11 -20.32
CA SER A 60 12.39 -0.08 -19.43
C SER A 60 11.38 1.05 -19.17
N SER A 61 10.58 1.43 -20.19
CA SER A 61 9.47 2.39 -20.03
C SER A 61 8.37 1.86 -19.11
N LEU A 62 8.03 0.58 -19.23
CA LEU A 62 7.07 -0.07 -18.34
C LEU A 62 7.58 -0.13 -16.89
N ILE A 63 8.86 -0.47 -16.70
CA ILE A 63 9.50 -0.45 -15.38
C ILE A 63 9.38 0.94 -14.75
N ASN A 64 9.75 2.00 -15.49
CA ASN A 64 9.64 3.36 -14.98
C ASN A 64 8.20 3.74 -14.62
N ALA A 65 7.23 3.34 -15.44
CA ALA A 65 5.81 3.56 -15.15
C ALA A 65 5.35 2.83 -13.89
N ILE A 66 5.81 1.60 -13.65
CA ILE A 66 5.52 0.85 -12.41
C ILE A 66 6.21 1.51 -11.21
N LEU A 67 7.44 2.01 -11.37
CA LEU A 67 8.18 2.70 -10.32
C LEU A 67 7.65 4.12 -10.03
N GLY A 68 6.78 4.65 -10.90
CA GLY A 68 6.32 6.04 -10.82
C GLY A 68 7.42 7.06 -11.14
N LEU A 69 8.40 6.69 -11.97
CA LEU A 69 9.54 7.51 -12.35
C LEU A 69 9.39 8.03 -13.79
N ASN A 70 9.79 9.27 -13.99
CA ASN A 70 9.98 9.84 -15.31
C ASN A 70 11.32 9.37 -15.91
N PRO A 71 11.48 9.39 -17.25
CA PRO A 71 12.71 8.91 -17.91
C PRO A 71 13.99 9.60 -17.44
N ASP A 72 13.90 10.86 -17.00
CA ASP A 72 15.03 11.68 -16.55
C ASP A 72 15.23 11.63 -15.02
N ASP A 73 14.38 10.92 -14.29
CA ASP A 73 14.49 10.81 -12.83
C ASP A 73 15.69 9.96 -12.42
N THR A 74 16.27 10.31 -11.28
CA THR A 74 17.40 9.53 -10.72
C THR A 74 16.94 8.12 -10.37
N GLY A 75 17.60 7.12 -10.95
CA GLY A 75 17.26 5.70 -10.76
C GLY A 75 16.26 5.15 -11.77
N ALA A 76 15.82 5.95 -12.75
CA ALA A 76 15.01 5.48 -13.86
C ALA A 76 15.79 4.51 -14.77
N ALA A 77 15.10 3.50 -15.29
CA ALA A 77 15.62 2.60 -16.29
C ALA A 77 15.86 3.36 -17.61
N PRO A 78 17.06 3.27 -18.21
CA PRO A 78 17.40 4.02 -19.41
C PRO A 78 16.55 3.56 -20.60
N THR A 79 15.88 4.51 -21.23
CA THR A 79 15.00 4.25 -22.37
C THR A 79 15.69 4.60 -23.68
N GLY A 80 15.48 3.79 -24.73
CA GLY A 80 16.10 4.00 -26.04
C GLY A 80 15.53 3.07 -27.12
N ALA A 81 15.67 3.45 -28.39
CA ALA A 81 15.21 2.66 -29.53
C ALA A 81 16.14 1.48 -29.87
N VAL A 82 17.42 1.59 -29.51
CA VAL A 82 18.42 0.52 -29.62
C VAL A 82 18.47 -0.21 -28.28
N GLU A 83 18.81 -1.51 -28.29
CA GLU A 83 18.99 -2.29 -27.07
C GLU A 83 20.02 -1.63 -26.15
N THR A 84 19.52 -0.93 -25.12
CA THR A 84 20.33 -0.21 -24.13
C THR A 84 20.82 -1.15 -23.02
N THR A 85 20.09 -2.24 -22.78
CA THR A 85 20.33 -3.20 -21.70
C THR A 85 21.03 -4.43 -22.27
N GLN A 86 22.34 -4.59 -22.01
CA GLN A 86 23.12 -5.79 -22.40
C GLN A 86 23.23 -6.83 -21.28
N GLN A 87 22.91 -6.44 -20.05
CA GLN A 87 22.93 -7.29 -18.85
C GLN A 87 21.68 -7.04 -18.02
N ALA A 88 21.17 -8.08 -17.36
CA ALA A 88 20.02 -7.96 -16.47
C ALA A 88 20.30 -6.91 -15.38
N THR A 89 19.43 -5.89 -15.29
CA THR A 89 19.61 -4.76 -14.38
C THR A 89 18.46 -4.70 -13.38
N MET A 90 18.78 -4.59 -12.09
CA MET A 90 17.79 -4.57 -11.01
C MET A 90 17.41 -3.14 -10.64
N TYR A 91 16.11 -2.90 -10.51
CA TYR A 91 15.50 -1.66 -10.03
C TYR A 91 14.65 -1.95 -8.80
N GLN A 92 14.96 -1.27 -7.70
CA GLN A 92 14.25 -1.41 -6.44
C GLN A 92 12.99 -0.54 -6.43
N HIS A 93 11.83 -1.11 -6.07
CA HIS A 93 10.60 -0.32 -6.02
C HIS A 93 10.62 0.68 -4.84
N PRO A 94 10.37 1.98 -5.06
CA PRO A 94 10.57 3.02 -4.04
C PRO A 94 9.59 2.90 -2.88
N ASN A 95 8.33 2.54 -3.16
CA ASN A 95 7.29 2.39 -2.13
C ASN A 95 7.11 0.94 -1.63
N LEU A 96 7.81 -0.03 -2.23
CA LEU A 96 7.64 -1.47 -1.95
C LEU A 96 9.04 -2.11 -1.88
N PRO A 97 9.78 -1.91 -0.77
CA PRO A 97 11.20 -2.26 -0.67
C PRO A 97 11.48 -3.78 -0.76
N HIS A 98 10.45 -4.61 -0.67
CA HIS A 98 10.56 -6.05 -0.90
C HIS A 98 10.46 -6.45 -2.38
N ILE A 99 10.20 -5.50 -3.30
CA ILE A 99 10.02 -5.79 -4.73
C ILE A 99 11.22 -5.29 -5.53
N ARG A 100 11.85 -6.22 -6.27
CA ARG A 100 12.92 -5.93 -7.22
C ARG A 100 12.46 -6.26 -8.64
N LEU A 101 12.44 -5.25 -9.50
CA LEU A 101 12.14 -5.40 -10.93
C LEU A 101 13.44 -5.57 -11.69
N TRP A 102 13.55 -6.62 -12.50
CA TRP A 102 14.72 -6.92 -13.29
C TRP A 102 14.44 -6.65 -14.76
N ASP A 103 15.07 -5.62 -15.33
CA ASP A 103 15.04 -5.39 -16.78
C ASP A 103 15.97 -6.39 -17.45
N LEU A 104 15.39 -7.38 -18.13
CA LEU A 104 16.17 -8.34 -18.90
C LEU A 104 16.48 -7.77 -20.29
N PRO A 105 17.66 -8.04 -20.86
CA PRO A 105 17.98 -7.64 -22.23
C PRO A 105 16.91 -8.12 -23.22
N GLY A 106 16.78 -7.42 -24.34
CA GLY A 106 15.82 -7.82 -25.35
C GLY A 106 16.18 -9.20 -25.91
N MET A 107 15.18 -10.00 -26.25
CA MET A 107 15.45 -11.15 -27.11
C MET A 107 15.93 -10.61 -28.47
N GLY A 108 17.22 -10.77 -28.75
CA GLY A 108 17.81 -10.41 -30.04
C GLY A 108 17.24 -11.24 -31.20
N THR A 109 17.65 -10.88 -32.43
CA THR A 109 17.37 -11.60 -33.69
C THR A 109 17.66 -13.12 -33.62
N PRO A 110 17.17 -13.95 -34.58
CA PRO A 110 16.91 -15.40 -34.45
C PRO A 110 18.05 -16.35 -34.03
N SER A 111 19.26 -15.85 -33.79
CA SER A 111 20.41 -16.66 -33.36
C SER A 111 20.49 -16.92 -31.85
N PHE A 112 19.64 -16.27 -31.03
CA PHE A 112 19.44 -16.66 -29.64
C PHE A 112 18.29 -17.66 -29.55
N ALA A 113 18.59 -18.95 -29.77
CA ALA A 113 17.64 -20.02 -29.48
C ALA A 113 17.14 -19.86 -28.04
N SER A 114 15.83 -19.75 -27.82
CA SER A 114 15.19 -19.44 -26.53
C SER A 114 15.85 -20.11 -25.30
N LYS A 115 16.30 -21.36 -25.44
CA LYS A 115 17.03 -22.11 -24.40
C LYS A 115 18.35 -21.48 -23.97
N SER A 116 19.14 -20.91 -24.89
CA SER A 116 20.37 -20.21 -24.53
C SER A 116 20.07 -18.91 -23.79
N TYR A 117 19.05 -18.17 -24.20
CA TYR A 117 18.60 -16.96 -23.51
C TYR A 117 18.14 -17.26 -22.08
N VAL A 118 17.27 -18.26 -21.91
CA VAL A 118 16.77 -18.70 -20.60
C VAL A 118 17.90 -19.12 -19.66
N LYS A 119 18.91 -19.83 -20.20
CA LYS A 119 20.10 -20.24 -19.43
C LYS A 119 21.00 -19.06 -19.08
N THR A 120 21.24 -18.15 -20.02
CA THR A 120 22.10 -16.97 -19.81
C THR A 120 21.47 -16.00 -18.81
N MET A 121 20.16 -15.76 -18.91
CA MET A 121 19.43 -14.89 -17.98
C MET A 121 19.05 -15.59 -16.68
N ASN A 122 19.26 -16.90 -16.60
CA ASN A 122 18.99 -17.76 -15.46
C ASN A 122 17.60 -17.53 -14.87
N PHE A 123 16.57 -17.98 -15.59
CA PHE A 123 15.17 -17.76 -15.22
C PHE A 123 14.80 -18.27 -13.81
N ASP A 124 15.58 -19.21 -13.28
CA ASP A 124 15.38 -19.77 -11.94
C ASP A 124 15.67 -18.75 -10.82
N LEU A 125 16.30 -17.60 -11.12
CA LEU A 125 16.51 -16.50 -10.16
C LEU A 125 15.22 -15.74 -9.84
N TYR A 126 14.28 -15.68 -10.78
CA TYR A 126 13.09 -14.84 -10.67
C TYR A 126 11.90 -15.63 -10.14
N ASP A 127 11.03 -14.94 -9.41
CA ASP A 127 9.83 -15.49 -8.80
C ASP A 127 8.61 -15.36 -9.72
N MET A 128 8.60 -14.35 -10.58
CA MET A 128 7.55 -14.06 -11.53
C MET A 128 8.10 -13.35 -12.78
N PHE A 129 7.36 -13.40 -13.88
CA PHE A 129 7.70 -12.72 -15.13
C PHE A 129 6.63 -11.72 -15.59
N MET A 130 7.06 -10.63 -16.20
CA MET A 130 6.25 -9.73 -17.01
C MET A 130 6.72 -9.86 -18.45
N VAL A 131 5.93 -10.56 -19.28
CA VAL A 131 6.22 -10.79 -20.69
C VAL A 131 5.67 -9.63 -21.51
N VAL A 132 6.57 -8.80 -22.03
CA VAL A 132 6.25 -7.54 -22.70
C VAL A 132 6.37 -7.69 -24.22
N ILE A 133 5.30 -7.32 -24.92
CA ILE A 133 5.25 -7.20 -26.38
C ILE A 133 4.75 -5.81 -26.77
N SER A 134 5.13 -5.32 -27.95
CA SER A 134 4.61 -4.04 -28.47
C SER A 134 3.87 -4.16 -29.80
N GLU A 135 3.91 -5.33 -30.43
CA GLU A 135 3.25 -5.61 -31.71
C GLU A 135 2.50 -6.96 -31.64
N ARG A 136 2.50 -7.74 -32.72
CA ARG A 136 1.91 -9.08 -32.77
C ARG A 136 2.77 -10.08 -32.00
N VAL A 137 2.12 -11.09 -31.43
CA VAL A 137 2.80 -12.23 -30.80
C VAL A 137 3.65 -12.96 -31.85
N ARG A 138 4.95 -13.12 -31.59
CA ARG A 138 5.88 -13.85 -32.46
C ARG A 138 6.29 -15.18 -31.83
N GLU A 139 6.92 -16.04 -32.63
CA GLU A 139 7.40 -17.36 -32.20
C GLU A 139 8.33 -17.30 -30.99
N ASN A 140 9.21 -16.29 -30.92
CA ASN A 140 10.08 -16.10 -29.78
C ASN A 140 9.30 -15.82 -28.48
N ASN A 141 8.17 -15.11 -28.55
CA ASN A 141 7.32 -14.88 -27.38
C ASN A 141 6.67 -16.18 -26.92
N MET A 142 6.19 -17.00 -27.86
CA MET A 142 5.60 -18.30 -27.61
C MET A 142 6.59 -19.24 -26.90
N LEU A 143 7.83 -19.31 -27.41
CA LEU A 143 8.91 -20.10 -26.80
C LEU A 143 9.27 -19.62 -25.39
N LEU A 144 9.23 -18.31 -25.15
CA LEU A 144 9.50 -17.75 -23.84
C LEU A 144 8.40 -18.08 -22.83
N ILE A 145 7.13 -18.02 -23.24
CA ILE A 145 5.99 -18.44 -22.42
C ILE A 145 6.11 -19.93 -22.08
N ASP A 146 6.45 -20.78 -23.06
CA ASP A 146 6.65 -22.22 -22.84
C ASP A 146 7.74 -22.51 -21.79
N GLU A 147 8.85 -21.77 -21.81
CA GLU A 147 9.96 -21.93 -20.85
C GLU A 147 9.61 -21.42 -19.43
N ILE A 148 8.75 -20.40 -19.32
CA ILE A 148 8.21 -19.90 -18.05
C ILE A 148 7.21 -20.91 -17.47
N GLU A 149 6.29 -21.41 -18.30
CA GLU A 149 5.29 -22.41 -17.94
C GLU A 149 5.96 -23.71 -17.45
N GLN A 150 7.01 -24.17 -18.14
CA GLN A 150 7.77 -25.36 -17.75
C GLN A 150 8.34 -25.24 -16.33
N ARG A 151 8.68 -24.02 -15.90
CA ARG A 151 9.19 -23.71 -14.56
C ARG A 151 8.09 -23.44 -13.54
N LYS A 152 6.82 -23.44 -13.96
CA LYS A 152 5.64 -23.14 -13.13
C LYS A 152 5.74 -21.78 -12.45
N LYS A 153 6.29 -20.79 -13.15
CA LYS A 153 6.42 -19.43 -12.64
C LYS A 153 5.21 -18.61 -13.10
N PRO A 154 4.55 -17.86 -12.19
CA PRO A 154 3.47 -16.96 -12.58
C PRO A 154 4.01 -15.88 -13.54
N PHE A 155 3.16 -15.42 -14.44
CA PHE A 155 3.52 -14.34 -15.34
C PHE A 155 2.34 -13.49 -15.77
N TYR A 156 2.62 -12.23 -16.11
CA TYR A 156 1.72 -11.35 -16.83
C TYR A 156 2.10 -11.27 -18.29
N PHE A 157 1.08 -11.14 -19.14
CA PHE A 157 1.27 -10.86 -20.56
C PHE A 157 0.85 -9.43 -20.85
N ILE A 158 1.82 -8.58 -21.21
CA ILE A 158 1.62 -7.14 -21.27
C ILE A 158 1.90 -6.66 -22.70
N ARG A 159 0.87 -6.13 -23.36
CA ARG A 159 1.02 -5.44 -24.63
C ARG A 159 1.12 -3.95 -24.39
N THR A 160 2.29 -3.40 -24.68
CA THR A 160 2.60 -1.97 -24.55
C THR A 160 2.34 -1.22 -25.86
N LYS A 161 2.55 0.11 -25.84
CA LYS A 161 2.51 1.00 -27.01
C LYS A 161 1.18 1.00 -27.77
N ILE A 162 0.10 0.60 -27.12
CA ILE A 162 -1.24 0.56 -27.74
C ILE A 162 -1.72 1.94 -28.19
N ASP A 163 -1.21 3.00 -27.55
CA ASP A 163 -1.45 4.39 -27.96
C ASP A 163 -1.05 4.64 -29.41
N ASN A 164 0.05 4.05 -29.89
CA ASN A 164 0.47 4.18 -31.29
C ASN A 164 -0.49 3.49 -32.25
N ASP A 165 -1.02 2.32 -31.87
CA ASP A 165 -1.96 1.58 -32.71
C ASP A 165 -3.35 2.25 -32.72
N VAL A 166 -3.77 2.82 -31.59
CA VAL A 166 -5.08 3.47 -31.39
C VAL A 166 -5.10 4.87 -32.03
N ARG A 167 -4.03 5.67 -31.92
CA ARG A 167 -3.93 7.02 -32.54
C ARG A 167 -4.15 6.99 -34.06
N ARG A 168 -3.87 5.86 -34.72
CA ARG A 168 -4.08 5.66 -36.16
C ARG A 168 -5.55 5.49 -36.55
N LYS A 169 -6.48 5.39 -35.58
CA LYS A 169 -7.90 5.13 -35.80
C LYS A 169 -8.73 6.41 -35.64
N LYS A 170 -9.54 6.72 -36.66
CA LYS A 170 -10.29 7.99 -36.78
C LYS A 170 -11.55 8.11 -35.90
N SER A 171 -12.09 6.99 -35.38
CA SER A 171 -13.34 6.99 -34.60
C SER A 171 -13.23 6.15 -33.32
N LYS A 172 -13.98 6.52 -32.27
CA LYS A 172 -14.04 5.75 -31.01
C LYS A 172 -14.42 4.28 -31.23
N PHE A 173 -15.38 4.01 -32.12
CA PHE A 173 -15.79 2.65 -32.46
C PHE A 173 -14.65 1.82 -33.08
N SER A 174 -13.85 2.43 -33.96
CA SER A 174 -12.67 1.77 -34.53
C SER A 174 -11.53 1.57 -33.54
N GLN A 175 -11.48 2.34 -32.46
CA GLN A 175 -10.51 2.16 -31.37
C GLN A 175 -10.90 0.97 -30.48
N ILE A 176 -12.17 0.88 -30.07
CA ILE A 176 -12.69 -0.26 -29.28
C ILE A 176 -12.44 -1.58 -30.02
N ARG A 177 -12.83 -1.67 -31.29
CA ARG A 177 -12.57 -2.87 -32.12
C ARG A 177 -11.08 -3.20 -32.26
N ALA A 178 -10.22 -2.19 -32.28
CA ALA A 178 -8.77 -2.41 -32.36
C ALA A 178 -8.24 -3.02 -31.06
N LEU A 179 -8.67 -2.50 -29.91
CA LEU A 179 -8.31 -3.05 -28.60
C LEU A 179 -8.82 -4.50 -28.42
N ASP A 180 -10.07 -4.77 -28.82
CA ASP A 180 -10.63 -6.13 -28.77
C ASP A 180 -9.82 -7.09 -29.65
N GLN A 181 -9.46 -6.68 -30.87
CA GLN A 181 -8.63 -7.49 -31.75
C GLN A 181 -7.24 -7.74 -31.16
N MET A 182 -6.61 -6.72 -30.59
CA MET A 182 -5.30 -6.87 -29.95
C MET A 182 -5.35 -7.83 -28.76
N ARG A 183 -6.40 -7.73 -27.95
CA ARG A 183 -6.65 -8.67 -26.83
C ARG A 183 -6.78 -10.09 -27.34
N GLN A 184 -7.63 -10.31 -28.36
CA GLN A 184 -7.83 -11.62 -28.96
C GLN A 184 -6.54 -12.19 -29.56
N ASP A 185 -5.74 -11.36 -30.22
CA ASP A 185 -4.44 -11.75 -30.79
C ASP A 185 -3.46 -12.20 -29.70
N CYS A 186 -3.43 -11.51 -28.56
CA CYS A 186 -2.62 -11.89 -27.39
C CYS A 186 -3.12 -13.19 -26.75
N GLU A 187 -4.43 -13.32 -26.56
CA GLU A 187 -5.06 -14.46 -25.89
C GLU A 187 -5.10 -15.72 -26.74
N LYS A 188 -4.96 -15.62 -28.06
CA LYS A 188 -5.07 -16.77 -28.98
C LYS A 188 -4.12 -17.91 -28.59
N TYR A 189 -2.84 -17.61 -28.47
CA TYR A 189 -1.83 -18.62 -28.12
C TYR A 189 -2.00 -19.13 -26.69
N LEU A 190 -2.35 -18.24 -25.76
CA LEU A 190 -2.60 -18.60 -24.36
C LEU A 190 -3.75 -19.60 -24.23
N LYS A 191 -4.86 -19.35 -24.95
CA LYS A 191 -6.02 -20.26 -25.01
C LYS A 191 -5.68 -21.60 -25.65
N GLU A 192 -4.90 -21.60 -26.73
CA GLU A 192 -4.41 -22.84 -27.37
C GLU A 192 -3.59 -23.70 -26.39
N LYS A 193 -2.81 -23.07 -25.50
CA LYS A 193 -2.04 -23.72 -24.44
C LYS A 193 -2.81 -23.96 -23.15
N LYS A 194 -4.08 -23.53 -23.06
CA LYS A 194 -4.91 -23.56 -21.84
C LYS A 194 -4.26 -22.82 -20.66
N LEU A 195 -3.54 -21.75 -20.98
CA LEU A 195 -2.97 -20.82 -20.02
C LEU A 195 -3.93 -19.66 -19.81
N ASP A 196 -4.02 -19.20 -18.57
CA ASP A 196 -4.88 -18.08 -18.17
C ASP A 196 -4.12 -17.01 -17.37
N PRO A 197 -2.99 -16.47 -17.90
CA PRO A 197 -2.32 -15.36 -17.25
C PRO A 197 -3.12 -14.07 -17.45
N HIS A 198 -2.90 -13.08 -16.59
CA HIS A 198 -3.46 -11.75 -16.82
C HIS A 198 -2.88 -11.11 -18.09
N VAL A 199 -3.78 -10.65 -18.97
CA VAL A 199 -3.45 -9.94 -20.20
C VAL A 199 -3.80 -8.46 -20.07
N PHE A 200 -2.79 -7.60 -20.13
CA PHE A 200 -2.94 -6.14 -20.01
C PHE A 200 -2.55 -5.42 -21.30
N LEU A 201 -3.39 -4.47 -21.70
CA LEU A 201 -3.16 -3.53 -22.79
C LEU A 201 -2.84 -2.17 -22.19
N VAL A 202 -1.57 -1.75 -22.25
CA VAL A 202 -1.08 -0.56 -21.53
C VAL A 202 -0.35 0.42 -22.43
N SER A 203 -0.34 1.68 -22.01
CA SER A 203 0.60 2.69 -22.48
C SER A 203 1.44 3.17 -21.31
N SER A 204 2.77 3.10 -21.44
CA SER A 204 3.69 3.64 -20.44
C SER A 204 3.80 5.17 -20.49
N HIS A 205 3.24 5.82 -21.51
CA HIS A 205 3.21 7.28 -21.65
C HIS A 205 1.89 7.89 -21.15
N ASP A 206 0.77 7.18 -21.33
CA ASP A 206 -0.55 7.58 -20.86
C ASP A 206 -0.98 6.60 -19.73
N THR A 207 -0.38 6.69 -18.54
CA THR A 207 -0.65 5.77 -17.41
C THR A 207 -2.08 5.87 -16.86
N GLU A 208 -2.74 6.98 -17.15
CA GLU A 208 -4.15 7.28 -16.95
C GLU A 208 -5.13 6.42 -17.75
N LYS A 209 -4.67 5.94 -18.91
CA LYS A 209 -5.54 5.39 -19.96
C LYS A 209 -5.36 3.89 -20.06
N TYR A 210 -6.33 3.29 -20.75
CA TYR A 210 -6.34 1.85 -21.04
C TYR A 210 -6.32 1.04 -19.74
N GLU A 211 -5.39 0.10 -19.59
CA GLU A 211 -5.39 -0.83 -18.46
C GLU A 211 -4.16 -0.70 -17.57
N MET A 212 -3.42 0.41 -17.65
CA MET A 212 -2.24 0.60 -16.80
C MET A 212 -2.63 0.65 -15.31
N GLN A 213 -3.71 1.35 -14.96
CA GLN A 213 -4.20 1.36 -13.57
C GLN A 213 -4.61 -0.04 -13.10
N LYS A 214 -5.33 -0.79 -13.95
CA LYS A 214 -5.72 -2.19 -13.69
C LYS A 214 -4.49 -3.07 -13.45
N LEU A 215 -3.44 -2.93 -14.26
CA LEU A 215 -2.17 -3.63 -14.07
C LEU A 215 -1.57 -3.30 -12.69
N MET A 216 -1.52 -2.03 -12.30
CA MET A 216 -0.95 -1.60 -11.01
C MET A 216 -1.75 -2.13 -9.82
N ASP A 217 -3.08 -2.12 -9.90
CA ASP A 217 -3.94 -2.60 -8.81
C ASP A 217 -3.87 -4.12 -8.65
N THR A 218 -3.93 -4.87 -9.77
CA THR A 218 -3.71 -6.32 -9.76
C THR A 218 -2.31 -6.66 -9.21
N PHE A 219 -1.28 -5.93 -9.67
CA PHE A 219 0.09 -6.17 -9.25
C PHE A 219 0.29 -5.98 -7.74
N LYS A 220 -0.26 -4.91 -7.14
CA LYS A 220 -0.14 -4.64 -5.69
C LYS A 220 -0.73 -5.78 -4.84
N VAL A 221 -1.86 -6.34 -5.26
CA VAL A 221 -2.54 -7.42 -4.53
C VAL A 221 -1.77 -8.73 -4.68
N GLU A 222 -1.48 -9.13 -5.91
CA GLU A 222 -0.89 -10.44 -6.20
C GLU A 222 0.58 -10.53 -5.75
N VAL A 223 1.35 -9.45 -5.80
CA VAL A 223 2.75 -9.49 -5.35
C VAL A 223 2.87 -9.77 -3.85
N SER A 224 1.89 -9.32 -3.06
CA SER A 224 1.83 -9.60 -1.62
C SER A 224 1.55 -11.09 -1.35
N GLN A 225 0.67 -11.69 -2.14
CA GLN A 225 0.36 -13.13 -2.08
C GLN A 225 1.55 -13.96 -2.55
N LEU A 226 2.14 -13.60 -3.69
CA LEU A 226 3.35 -14.22 -4.22
C LEU A 226 4.49 -14.19 -3.20
N LYS A 227 4.66 -13.07 -2.47
CA LYS A 227 5.66 -12.96 -1.42
C LYS A 227 5.48 -14.02 -0.33
N ALA A 228 4.26 -14.18 0.16
CA ALA A 228 3.93 -15.19 1.16
C ALA A 228 4.19 -16.62 0.65
N GLU A 229 3.78 -16.92 -0.58
CA GLU A 229 3.96 -18.23 -1.20
C GLU A 229 5.45 -18.58 -1.38
N VAL A 230 6.23 -17.68 -1.99
CA VAL A 230 7.66 -17.90 -2.25
C VAL A 230 8.45 -18.03 -0.95
N PHE A 231 8.14 -17.20 0.05
CA PHE A 231 8.79 -17.30 1.36
C PHE A 231 8.43 -18.61 2.06
N SER A 232 7.17 -19.04 2.00
CA SER A 232 6.73 -20.31 2.57
C SER A 232 7.41 -21.51 1.90
N ASP A 233 7.53 -21.51 0.57
CA ASP A 233 8.24 -22.55 -0.18
C ASP A 233 9.75 -22.56 0.13
N PHE A 234 10.36 -21.38 0.27
CA PHE A 234 11.74 -21.26 0.75
C PHE A 234 11.90 -21.91 2.12
N LEU A 235 11.02 -21.60 3.07
CA LEU A 235 11.06 -22.18 4.40
C LEU A 235 10.84 -23.69 4.36
N ASP A 236 9.88 -24.21 3.59
CA ASP A 236 9.68 -25.65 3.45
C ASP A 236 10.94 -26.36 2.94
N LYS A 237 11.57 -25.81 1.90
CA LYS A 237 12.83 -26.34 1.35
C LYS A 237 13.97 -26.27 2.37
N MET A 238 14.07 -25.17 3.11
CA MET A 238 15.10 -24.96 4.12
C MET A 238 14.93 -25.88 5.32
N LEU A 239 13.70 -26.13 5.76
CA LEU A 239 13.39 -26.78 7.02
C LEU A 239 13.07 -28.29 6.87
N HIS A 240 12.45 -28.67 5.76
CA HIS A 240 11.93 -30.02 5.50
C HIS A 240 12.49 -30.67 4.23
N GLY A 241 13.18 -29.93 3.37
CA GLY A 241 13.72 -30.45 2.11
C GLY A 241 14.89 -31.45 2.23
N GLY A 242 15.37 -31.72 3.45
CA GLY A 242 16.61 -32.46 3.71
C GLY A 242 17.86 -31.62 3.46
N TRP A 243 19.02 -32.08 3.95
CA TRP A 243 20.24 -31.26 4.02
C TRP A 243 20.70 -30.68 2.67
N ILE A 244 20.49 -31.42 1.57
CA ILE A 244 20.86 -30.99 0.21
C ILE A 244 19.96 -29.83 -0.26
N LYS A 245 18.63 -29.98 -0.18
CA LYS A 245 17.70 -28.93 -0.62
C LYS A 245 17.82 -27.70 0.28
N ALA A 246 17.99 -27.90 1.58
CA ALA A 246 18.20 -26.82 2.53
C ALA A 246 19.45 -26.01 2.21
N ARG A 247 20.58 -26.68 1.92
CA ARG A 247 21.82 -26.02 1.51
C ARG A 247 21.66 -25.29 0.18
N TYR A 248 20.99 -25.89 -0.81
CA TYR A 248 20.74 -25.26 -2.09
C TYR A 248 19.86 -24.00 -1.95
N ALA A 249 18.73 -24.11 -1.25
CA ALA A 249 17.81 -22.99 -1.01
C ALA A 249 18.51 -21.84 -0.27
N THR A 250 19.26 -22.16 0.80
CA THR A 250 20.01 -21.16 1.57
C THR A 250 21.06 -20.45 0.72
N ASN A 251 21.87 -21.21 -0.04
CA ASN A 251 22.88 -20.63 -0.92
C ASN A 251 22.26 -19.77 -2.02
N HIS A 252 21.13 -20.21 -2.60
CA HIS A 252 20.42 -19.45 -3.62
C HIS A 252 19.91 -18.11 -3.09
N ILE A 253 19.24 -18.11 -1.94
CA ILE A 253 18.74 -16.88 -1.30
C ILE A 253 19.89 -15.92 -0.92
N GLN A 254 21.01 -16.46 -0.42
CA GLN A 254 22.19 -15.64 -0.11
C GLN A 254 22.83 -15.05 -1.36
N GLN A 255 23.01 -15.85 -2.43
CA GLN A 255 23.60 -15.38 -3.69
C GLN A 255 22.74 -14.33 -4.39
N THR A 256 21.42 -14.45 -4.29
CA THR A 256 20.47 -13.48 -4.85
C THR A 256 20.25 -12.26 -3.96
N GLY A 257 20.74 -12.29 -2.71
CA GLY A 257 20.49 -11.24 -1.72
C GLY A 257 19.00 -11.06 -1.42
N LYS A 258 18.19 -12.12 -1.56
CA LYS A 258 16.75 -12.10 -1.25
C LYS A 258 16.49 -12.02 0.25
N LEU A 259 17.43 -12.49 1.07
CA LEU A 259 17.40 -12.42 2.52
C LEU A 259 18.82 -12.35 3.08
N GLU A 260 19.01 -11.63 4.17
CA GLU A 260 20.32 -11.49 4.79
C GLU A 260 20.73 -12.74 5.57
N THR A 261 22.04 -12.93 5.73
CA THR A 261 22.58 -14.10 6.46
C THR A 261 22.15 -14.12 7.93
N GLU A 262 21.96 -12.94 8.54
CA GLU A 262 21.47 -12.81 9.91
C GLU A 262 20.05 -13.35 10.06
N ASP A 263 19.15 -12.97 9.15
CA ASP A 263 17.76 -13.45 9.14
C ASP A 263 17.68 -14.96 8.87
N ILE A 264 18.48 -15.48 7.92
CA ILE A 264 18.58 -16.92 7.67
C ILE A 264 19.03 -17.66 8.94
N THR A 265 20.03 -17.13 9.64
CA THR A 265 20.55 -17.73 10.87
C THR A 265 19.48 -17.70 11.97
N ALA A 266 18.76 -16.59 12.11
CA ALA A 266 17.66 -16.45 13.05
C ALA A 266 16.56 -17.48 12.77
N LEU A 267 16.17 -17.67 11.50
CA LEU A 267 15.19 -18.67 11.08
C LEU A 267 15.66 -20.10 11.38
N GLN A 268 16.93 -20.42 11.14
CA GLN A 268 17.49 -21.75 11.44
C GLN A 268 17.56 -22.04 12.94
N VAL A 269 17.93 -21.04 13.75
CA VAL A 269 17.94 -21.15 15.23
C VAL A 269 16.52 -21.32 15.75
N MET A 270 15.59 -20.53 15.23
CA MET A 270 14.16 -20.63 15.54
C MET A 270 13.65 -22.04 15.22
N TYR A 271 13.90 -22.58 14.02
CA TYR A 271 13.42 -23.92 13.68
C TYR A 271 14.02 -25.03 14.53
N LYS A 272 15.35 -25.05 14.72
CA LYS A 272 16.05 -26.11 15.47
C LYS A 272 15.53 -26.28 16.91
N ARG A 273 15.03 -25.20 17.50
CA ARG A 273 14.50 -25.20 18.88
C ARG A 273 13.04 -25.64 18.97
N THR A 274 12.28 -25.62 17.87
CA THR A 274 10.82 -25.47 17.95
C THR A 274 10.02 -26.39 17.03
N GLY A 275 10.59 -26.88 15.93
CA GLY A 275 9.88 -27.75 14.98
C GLY A 275 8.74 -27.06 14.22
N PHE A 276 8.76 -25.73 14.13
CA PHE A 276 7.74 -24.91 13.45
C PHE A 276 7.68 -25.28 11.95
N GLY A 277 6.61 -25.93 11.52
CA GLY A 277 6.47 -26.45 10.15
C GLY A 277 5.95 -25.42 9.14
N ALA A 278 6.24 -25.63 7.85
CA ALA A 278 5.86 -24.71 6.77
C ALA A 278 4.35 -24.40 6.70
N VAL A 279 3.49 -25.39 6.98
CA VAL A 279 2.02 -25.20 7.04
C VAL A 279 1.63 -24.15 8.10
N LYS A 280 2.33 -24.14 9.24
CA LYS A 280 2.05 -23.18 10.32
C LYS A 280 2.45 -21.78 9.92
N VAL A 281 3.61 -21.66 9.28
CA VAL A 281 4.11 -20.38 8.76
C VAL A 281 3.16 -19.80 7.72
N SER A 282 2.71 -20.61 6.75
CA SER A 282 1.78 -20.16 5.72
C SER A 282 0.49 -19.61 6.33
N ALA A 283 -0.11 -20.32 7.29
CA ALA A 283 -1.32 -19.86 7.97
C ALA A 283 -1.11 -18.55 8.74
N VAL A 284 0.05 -18.38 9.39
CA VAL A 284 0.42 -17.16 10.11
C VAL A 284 0.61 -15.98 9.17
N LEU A 285 1.30 -16.17 8.04
CA LEU A 285 1.57 -15.10 7.07
C LEU A 285 0.30 -14.68 6.33
N GLU A 286 -0.54 -15.64 5.98
CA GLU A 286 -1.88 -15.38 5.43
C GLU A 286 -2.69 -14.54 6.41
N ALA A 287 -2.78 -14.96 7.68
CA ALA A 287 -3.45 -14.20 8.71
C ALA A 287 -2.88 -12.79 8.92
N LEU A 288 -1.55 -12.64 8.95
CA LEU A 288 -0.91 -11.33 9.04
C LEU A 288 -1.27 -10.45 7.84
N SER A 289 -1.37 -11.01 6.62
CA SER A 289 -1.73 -10.23 5.44
C SER A 289 -3.13 -9.60 5.56
N HIS A 290 -4.06 -10.30 6.22
CA HIS A 290 -5.43 -9.85 6.46
C HIS A 290 -5.64 -9.11 7.80
N PHE A 291 -4.64 -9.13 8.69
CA PHE A 291 -4.70 -8.45 9.98
C PHE A 291 -4.78 -6.92 9.80
N GLN A 292 -5.67 -6.27 10.53
CA GLN A 292 -5.91 -4.82 10.48
C GLN A 292 -5.18 -4.12 11.63
N LEU A 293 -4.46 -3.05 11.30
CA LEU A 293 -3.83 -2.14 12.24
C LEU A 293 -4.69 -0.88 12.40
N ASP A 294 -5.01 -0.52 13.63
CA ASP A 294 -5.85 0.64 13.95
C ASP A 294 -5.01 1.84 14.40
N VAL A 295 -5.00 2.91 13.61
CA VAL A 295 -4.27 4.14 13.92
C VAL A 295 -5.25 5.26 14.25
N ALA A 296 -5.22 5.74 15.49
CA ALA A 296 -6.05 6.86 15.93
C ALA A 296 -5.38 8.20 15.66
N VAL A 297 -6.10 9.11 15.00
CA VAL A 297 -5.68 10.50 14.84
C VAL A 297 -6.41 11.34 15.87
N LEU A 298 -5.61 12.01 16.71
CA LEU A 298 -6.06 12.83 17.83
C LEU A 298 -5.74 14.30 17.56
N GLY A 299 -6.58 15.20 18.04
CA GLY A 299 -6.23 16.61 18.06
C GLY A 299 -7.27 17.47 18.76
N GLU A 300 -6.90 18.70 19.12
CA GLU A 300 -7.89 19.66 19.61
C GLU A 300 -8.83 20.10 18.49
N THR A 301 -10.01 20.61 18.85
CA THR A 301 -10.94 21.18 17.87
C THR A 301 -10.26 22.28 17.05
N GLY A 302 -10.13 22.03 15.74
CA GLY A 302 -9.48 22.98 14.83
C GLY A 302 -7.97 22.78 14.69
N SER A 303 -7.41 21.71 15.26
CA SER A 303 -6.02 21.31 15.04
C SER A 303 -5.73 21.00 13.56
N GLY A 304 -6.70 20.52 12.79
CA GLY A 304 -6.47 20.03 11.42
C GLY A 304 -6.26 18.53 11.33
N ALA A 305 -6.58 17.76 12.39
CA ALA A 305 -6.54 16.29 12.42
C ALA A 305 -7.28 15.65 11.25
N SER A 306 -8.56 15.99 11.03
CA SER A 306 -9.35 15.45 9.89
C SER A 306 -8.73 15.83 8.53
N THR A 307 -8.19 17.04 8.40
CA THR A 307 -7.50 17.47 7.17
C THR A 307 -6.21 16.68 6.93
N LEU A 308 -5.50 16.30 8.00
CA LEU A 308 -4.34 15.42 7.92
C LEU A 308 -4.73 13.99 7.54
N VAL A 309 -5.81 13.44 8.11
CA VAL A 309 -6.36 12.12 7.72
C VAL A 309 -6.65 12.10 6.23
N ASN A 310 -7.29 13.16 5.70
CA ASN A 310 -7.57 13.26 4.26
C ASN A 310 -6.30 13.33 3.41
N ALA A 311 -5.27 14.07 3.86
CA ALA A 311 -3.98 14.11 3.18
C ALA A 311 -3.25 12.75 3.19
N LEU A 312 -3.37 11.99 4.29
CA LEU A 312 -2.84 10.63 4.42
C LEU A 312 -3.56 9.64 3.50
N ILE A 313 -4.86 9.86 3.26
CA ILE A 313 -5.69 9.05 2.35
C ILE A 313 -5.50 9.46 0.87
N GLY A 314 -4.87 10.59 0.57
CA GLY A 314 -4.46 10.91 -0.80
C GLY A 314 -5.58 11.31 -1.78
N LEU A 315 -6.71 11.83 -1.27
CA LEU A 315 -7.78 12.38 -2.11
C LEU A 315 -7.51 13.88 -2.37
N LYS A 316 -7.19 14.26 -3.61
CA LYS A 316 -7.23 15.68 -4.06
C LYS A 316 -8.58 15.92 -4.77
N ASN A 317 -9.15 17.12 -4.57
CA ASN A 317 -10.46 17.55 -5.08
C ASN A 317 -10.62 17.30 -6.59
N GLU A 318 -11.51 16.37 -6.95
CA GLU A 318 -12.13 16.26 -8.27
C GLU A 318 -13.54 16.87 -8.19
N GLU A 319 -13.89 17.82 -9.04
CA GLU A 319 -15.30 18.18 -9.27
C GLU A 319 -15.85 17.23 -10.34
N CYS A 320 -16.89 16.46 -10.01
CA CYS A 320 -17.72 15.79 -11.02
C CYS A 320 -19.18 16.19 -10.86
N GLY A 321 -19.77 16.58 -12.00
CA GLY A 321 -21.16 16.99 -12.13
C GLY A 321 -22.15 15.88 -11.79
N ALA A 322 -23.29 16.32 -11.24
CA ALA A 322 -24.37 15.52 -10.71
C ALA A 322 -24.86 14.34 -11.57
N ALA A 323 -25.01 13.17 -10.92
CA ALA A 323 -26.15 12.28 -11.10
C ALA A 323 -26.29 11.33 -9.90
N SER A 324 -27.41 11.45 -9.17
CA SER A 324 -27.81 10.66 -8.00
C SER A 324 -28.19 9.21 -8.33
N ALA A 325 -27.89 8.24 -7.45
CA ALA A 325 -28.73 7.05 -7.28
C ALA A 325 -28.53 6.36 -5.92
N SER A 326 -29.62 6.24 -5.16
CA SER A 326 -29.78 5.45 -3.94
C SER A 326 -30.05 3.97 -4.23
N ILE A 327 -29.65 3.13 -3.29
CA ILE A 327 -29.85 1.67 -3.26
C ILE A 327 -31.33 1.33 -3.01
N SER A 328 -32.03 0.83 -4.03
CA SER A 328 -32.99 -0.30 -3.95
C SER A 328 -33.75 -0.47 -5.28
N ASN A 329 -33.72 -1.70 -5.80
CA ASN A 329 -34.25 -2.22 -7.07
C ASN A 329 -33.48 -1.90 -8.37
N PRO A 330 -33.29 -2.90 -9.26
CA PRO A 330 -32.44 -2.79 -10.43
C PRO A 330 -33.16 -1.98 -11.53
N ALA A 331 -32.73 -0.75 -11.76
CA ALA A 331 -33.17 0.02 -12.91
C ALA A 331 -32.51 -0.52 -14.19
N MET A 332 -33.32 -0.97 -15.14
CA MET A 332 -32.86 -1.29 -16.50
C MET A 332 -32.27 -0.04 -17.18
N SER A 333 -31.05 -0.14 -17.67
CA SER A 333 -30.42 0.89 -18.50
C SER A 333 -31.10 0.94 -19.88
N LEU A 334 -31.65 2.09 -20.25
CA LEU A 334 -32.18 2.34 -21.60
C LEU A 334 -31.09 2.31 -22.71
N ARG A 335 -29.80 2.15 -22.36
CA ARG A 335 -28.68 2.11 -23.30
C ARG A 335 -28.15 0.71 -23.63
N TYR A 336 -28.41 -0.29 -22.79
CA TYR A 336 -27.96 -1.68 -23.03
C TYR A 336 -28.97 -2.67 -22.43
N PRO A 337 -29.93 -3.16 -23.23
CA PRO A 337 -31.02 -4.01 -22.73
C PRO A 337 -30.59 -5.41 -22.25
N ASP A 338 -29.36 -5.86 -22.56
CA ASP A 338 -28.96 -7.27 -22.40
C ASP A 338 -27.78 -7.52 -21.44
N VAL A 339 -27.36 -6.53 -20.63
CA VAL A 339 -26.29 -6.74 -19.62
C VAL A 339 -26.92 -6.97 -18.24
N ARG A 340 -26.82 -8.19 -17.71
CA ARG A 340 -27.16 -8.51 -16.31
C ARG A 340 -25.92 -8.30 -15.44
N PHE A 341 -25.93 -7.28 -14.59
CA PHE A 341 -24.92 -7.07 -13.56
C PHE A 341 -25.14 -8.06 -12.42
N TRP A 342 -24.17 -8.95 -12.22
CA TRP A 342 -23.95 -9.58 -10.93
C TRP A 342 -22.89 -8.76 -10.20
N ASP A 343 -23.18 -8.47 -8.94
CA ASP A 343 -22.33 -7.92 -7.87
C ASP A 343 -20.83 -7.85 -8.20
N ILE A 344 -20.26 -6.64 -8.26
CA ILE A 344 -18.81 -6.44 -8.39
C ILE A 344 -18.36 -5.31 -7.48
N SER A 345 -17.51 -5.69 -6.54
CA SER A 345 -16.58 -4.89 -5.78
C SER A 345 -15.55 -4.19 -6.69
N GLY A 346 -15.39 -2.88 -6.51
CA GLY A 346 -14.23 -2.10 -6.97
C GLY A 346 -14.43 -1.20 -8.19
N ILE A 347 -13.49 -0.23 -8.30
CA ILE A 347 -13.20 0.72 -9.40
C ILE A 347 -14.09 2.01 -9.35
N GLU A 348 -13.63 3.27 -9.47
CA GLU A 348 -12.86 4.04 -10.50
C GLU A 348 -12.28 5.36 -9.86
N ALA A 349 -11.02 5.82 -10.04
CA ALA A 349 -10.27 6.38 -11.21
C ALA A 349 -10.77 7.80 -11.61
N VAL A 350 -10.00 8.89 -11.82
CA VAL A 350 -8.92 9.18 -12.81
C VAL A 350 -8.36 10.63 -12.63
N MET A 351 -7.06 10.81 -12.89
CA MET A 351 -6.19 12.01 -12.96
C MET A 351 -6.55 13.21 -13.91
N ASP A 352 -5.89 14.38 -13.76
CA ASP A 352 -4.85 14.98 -14.67
C ASP A 352 -4.63 16.51 -14.41
N TYR A 353 -3.41 17.02 -14.68
CA TYR A 353 -2.97 18.43 -14.61
C TYR A 353 -2.91 19.07 -16.00
N SER A 354 -3.54 20.24 -16.23
CA SER A 354 -2.85 21.47 -16.69
C SER A 354 -3.78 22.68 -16.99
N MET A 355 -3.30 23.84 -16.50
CA MET A 355 -3.44 25.22 -16.99
C MET A 355 -4.76 26.04 -16.90
N TYR A 356 -4.58 27.19 -16.21
CA TYR A 356 -5.19 28.53 -16.28
C TYR A 356 -6.46 28.92 -15.47
N GLU A 357 -6.21 29.97 -14.67
CA GLU A 357 -7.04 31.11 -14.24
C GLU A 357 -7.94 31.06 -12.99
N MET A 358 -7.79 32.15 -12.22
CA MET A 358 -8.29 32.42 -10.86
C MET A 358 -9.83 32.49 -10.74
N LYS A 359 -10.35 32.15 -9.55
CA LYS A 359 -11.22 33.07 -8.79
C LYS A 359 -11.17 32.82 -7.30
N ALA A 360 -10.72 33.82 -6.56
CA ALA A 360 -10.82 33.89 -5.11
C ALA A 360 -12.29 33.83 -4.67
N VAL A 361 -12.61 32.93 -3.73
CA VAL A 361 -13.72 33.14 -2.80
C VAL A 361 -13.10 33.34 -1.43
N THR A 362 -12.89 34.62 -1.13
CA THR A 362 -12.68 35.11 0.23
C THR A 362 -13.92 34.81 1.05
N GLY A 363 -13.77 34.04 2.12
CA GLY A 363 -14.81 33.81 3.12
C GLY A 363 -14.16 33.63 4.49
N GLU A 364 -14.29 34.63 5.35
CA GLU A 364 -13.88 34.59 6.74
C GLU A 364 -14.79 33.66 7.57
N SER A 365 -14.19 32.89 8.46
CA SER A 365 -14.79 32.15 9.59
C SER A 365 -15.55 30.83 9.31
N GLY A 366 -15.22 29.79 10.11
CA GLY A 366 -15.96 28.51 10.20
C GLY A 366 -15.17 27.30 9.68
N ALA A 367 -14.45 26.59 10.56
CA ALA A 367 -13.49 25.54 10.19
C ALA A 367 -14.11 24.22 9.67
N GLY A 368 -14.41 24.19 8.37
CA GLY A 368 -14.03 23.18 7.36
C GLY A 368 -13.73 21.72 7.74
N LYS A 369 -14.58 21.04 8.52
CA LYS A 369 -14.44 19.60 8.82
C LYS A 369 -15.48 18.75 8.09
N SER A 370 -16.75 18.85 8.42
CA SER A 370 -17.81 18.09 7.73
C SER A 370 -18.04 18.55 6.28
N SER A 371 -17.85 19.84 6.00
CA SER A 371 -18.00 20.39 4.64
C SER A 371 -16.87 19.95 3.72
N LEU A 372 -15.71 19.63 4.29
CA LEU A 372 -14.56 19.09 3.55
C LEU A 372 -14.71 17.57 3.35
N ILE A 373 -15.23 16.85 4.35
CA ILE A 373 -15.54 15.41 4.25
C ILE A 373 -16.62 15.16 3.19
N ASN A 374 -17.70 15.95 3.19
CA ASN A 374 -18.78 15.84 2.20
C ASN A 374 -18.30 16.18 0.79
N ALA A 375 -17.46 17.20 0.65
CA ALA A 375 -16.84 17.55 -0.64
C ALA A 375 -15.91 16.45 -1.18
N ILE A 376 -15.27 15.68 -0.29
CA ILE A 376 -14.34 14.59 -0.65
C ILE A 376 -15.09 13.26 -0.88
N LEU A 377 -16.25 13.05 -0.24
CA LEU A 377 -17.15 11.91 -0.49
C LEU A 377 -18.08 12.13 -1.69
N GLY A 378 -18.07 13.32 -2.31
CA GLY A 378 -18.98 13.68 -3.40
C GLY A 378 -20.45 13.84 -2.97
N LEU A 379 -20.69 14.08 -1.69
CA LEU A 379 -22.03 14.16 -1.08
C LEU A 379 -22.39 15.62 -0.77
N ASN A 380 -23.62 16.01 -1.06
CA ASN A 380 -24.19 17.26 -0.59
C ASN A 380 -24.54 17.15 0.91
N PRO A 381 -24.60 18.27 1.65
CA PRO A 381 -24.95 18.27 3.08
C PRO A 381 -26.30 17.59 3.41
N ASP A 382 -27.20 17.52 2.43
CA ASP A 382 -28.53 16.93 2.56
C ASP A 382 -28.60 15.47 2.06
N ASP A 383 -27.48 14.90 1.58
CA ASP A 383 -27.42 13.54 1.06
C ASP A 383 -27.36 12.50 2.19
N THR A 384 -28.02 11.36 1.97
CA THR A 384 -28.00 10.22 2.90
C THR A 384 -26.56 9.71 3.12
N GLY A 385 -26.02 9.85 4.33
CA GLY A 385 -24.64 9.48 4.67
C GLY A 385 -23.64 10.65 4.73
N ALA A 386 -24.09 11.89 4.46
CA ALA A 386 -23.27 13.09 4.60
C ALA A 386 -22.97 13.42 6.07
N ALA A 387 -21.74 13.87 6.34
CA ALA A 387 -21.32 14.37 7.64
C ALA A 387 -22.06 15.70 7.95
N PRO A 388 -22.69 15.85 9.13
CA PRO A 388 -23.48 17.04 9.45
C PRO A 388 -22.60 18.30 9.53
N THR A 389 -22.99 19.36 8.82
CA THR A 389 -22.25 20.64 8.73
C THR A 389 -22.92 21.72 9.59
N GLY A 390 -22.21 22.26 10.58
CA GLY A 390 -22.72 23.31 11.46
C GLY A 390 -21.62 23.92 12.33
N ALA A 391 -21.86 25.13 12.87
CA ALA A 391 -20.90 25.91 13.65
C ALA A 391 -20.54 25.31 15.04
N VAL A 392 -20.92 24.06 15.29
CA VAL A 392 -20.72 23.32 16.54
C VAL A 392 -20.18 21.93 16.19
N GLU A 393 -19.12 21.50 16.89
CA GLU A 393 -18.50 20.16 16.93
C GLU A 393 -18.82 19.22 15.73
N THR A 394 -17.93 19.21 14.74
CA THR A 394 -18.11 18.48 13.47
C THR A 394 -17.83 16.98 13.52
N THR A 395 -17.11 16.49 14.52
CA THR A 395 -16.90 15.04 14.73
C THR A 395 -17.44 14.74 16.12
N GLN A 396 -18.64 14.19 16.20
CA GLN A 396 -19.29 13.82 17.47
C GLN A 396 -19.10 12.33 17.79
N GLN A 397 -18.59 11.55 16.83
CA GLN A 397 -18.33 10.12 16.93
C GLN A 397 -17.05 9.77 16.19
N ALA A 398 -16.29 8.78 16.68
CA ALA A 398 -15.10 8.29 16.00
C ALA A 398 -15.46 7.75 14.61
N THR A 399 -14.73 8.18 13.58
CA THR A 399 -14.98 7.77 12.19
C THR A 399 -13.78 6.99 11.66
N MET A 400 -14.03 5.82 11.09
CA MET A 400 -13.01 4.95 10.52
C MET A 400 -12.91 5.15 9.01
N TYR A 401 -11.68 5.21 8.50
CA TYR A 401 -11.35 5.24 7.08
C TYR A 401 -10.34 4.14 6.76
N GLN A 402 -10.53 3.44 5.63
CA GLN A 402 -9.54 2.49 5.14
C GLN A 402 -8.46 3.22 4.34
N HIS A 403 -7.17 2.93 4.60
CA HIS A 403 -6.10 3.54 3.83
C HIS A 403 -6.06 2.96 2.39
N PRO A 404 -6.06 3.80 1.33
CA PRO A 404 -6.29 3.33 -0.04
C PRO A 404 -5.11 2.56 -0.64
N ASN A 405 -3.88 2.93 -0.25
CA ASN A 405 -2.68 2.21 -0.69
C ASN A 405 -2.21 1.12 0.29
N LEU A 406 -2.85 1.02 1.47
CA LEU A 406 -2.45 0.11 2.56
C LEU A 406 -3.73 -0.48 3.16
N PRO A 407 -4.36 -1.46 2.48
CA PRO A 407 -5.71 -1.96 2.80
C PRO A 407 -5.79 -2.74 4.14
N HIS A 408 -4.70 -2.79 4.90
CA HIS A 408 -4.61 -3.38 6.22
C HIS A 408 -4.45 -2.33 7.34
N ILE A 409 -4.58 -1.04 7.00
CA ILE A 409 -4.52 0.08 7.94
C ILE A 409 -5.88 0.78 7.98
N ARG A 410 -6.42 0.90 9.19
CA ARG A 410 -7.64 1.66 9.49
C ARG A 410 -7.26 2.93 10.23
N LEU A 411 -7.57 4.07 9.64
CA LEU A 411 -7.36 5.39 10.25
C LEU A 411 -8.64 5.81 10.96
N TRP A 412 -8.54 6.12 12.25
CA TRP A 412 -9.66 6.56 13.07
C TRP A 412 -9.55 8.05 13.38
N ASP A 413 -10.44 8.87 12.82
CA ASP A 413 -10.58 10.29 13.16
C ASP A 413 -11.39 10.40 14.46
N LEU A 414 -10.72 10.77 15.54
CA LEU A 414 -11.33 10.88 16.86
C LEU A 414 -11.81 12.32 17.13
N PRO A 415 -12.92 12.47 17.86
CA PRO A 415 -13.47 13.79 18.17
C PRO A 415 -12.49 14.64 18.99
N GLY A 416 -12.56 15.97 18.84
CA GLY A 416 -11.62 16.85 19.52
C GLY A 416 -11.76 16.81 21.04
N MET A 417 -10.66 16.66 21.77
CA MET A 417 -10.68 16.71 23.24
C MET A 417 -10.84 18.14 23.75
N GLY A 418 -11.59 18.32 24.85
CA GLY A 418 -11.77 19.62 25.53
C GLY A 418 -13.04 20.36 25.12
N THR A 419 -14.00 19.68 24.49
CA THR A 419 -15.31 20.23 24.16
C THR A 419 -16.35 19.88 25.25
N PRO A 420 -17.50 20.58 25.33
CA PRO A 420 -18.59 20.23 26.25
C PRO A 420 -19.02 18.76 26.17
N SER A 421 -18.99 18.16 24.97
CA SER A 421 -19.30 16.74 24.75
C SER A 421 -18.15 15.79 25.14
N PHE A 422 -16.91 16.28 25.16
CA PHE A 422 -15.68 15.50 25.32
C PHE A 422 -14.72 16.15 26.33
N ALA A 423 -15.15 16.20 27.60
CA ALA A 423 -14.35 16.70 28.70
C ALA A 423 -13.08 15.86 28.90
N SER A 424 -11.94 16.53 29.11
CA SER A 424 -10.60 15.91 29.14
C SER A 424 -10.47 14.75 30.13
N LYS A 425 -11.19 14.80 31.26
CA LYS A 425 -11.13 13.76 32.31
C LYS A 425 -11.84 12.46 31.93
N SER A 426 -12.85 12.51 31.07
CA SER A 426 -13.61 11.32 30.64
C SER A 426 -13.23 10.85 29.24
N TYR A 427 -12.54 11.69 28.46
CA TYR A 427 -12.25 11.46 27.05
C TYR A 427 -11.55 10.12 26.77
N VAL A 428 -10.48 9.80 27.51
CA VAL A 428 -9.73 8.55 27.33
C VAL A 428 -10.59 7.32 27.59
N LYS A 429 -11.47 7.40 28.59
CA LYS A 429 -12.42 6.32 28.92
C LYS A 429 -13.51 6.19 27.87
N THR A 430 -14.03 7.31 27.35
CA THR A 430 -15.07 7.34 26.33
C THR A 430 -14.56 6.80 24.99
N MET A 431 -13.35 7.20 24.57
CA MET A 431 -12.75 6.74 23.32
C MET A 431 -12.12 5.36 23.41
N ASN A 432 -11.91 4.86 24.63
CA ASN A 432 -11.24 3.60 24.92
C ASN A 432 -9.94 3.43 24.14
N PHE A 433 -8.88 4.10 24.61
CA PHE A 433 -7.57 4.10 23.96
C PHE A 433 -6.98 2.69 23.79
N ASP A 434 -7.48 1.69 24.51
CA ASP A 434 -7.04 0.31 24.40
C ASP A 434 -7.39 -0.31 23.03
N LEU A 435 -8.36 0.26 22.29
CA LEU A 435 -8.79 -0.23 20.98
C LEU A 435 -7.84 0.09 19.82
N TYR A 436 -6.98 1.11 19.95
CA TYR A 436 -6.11 1.58 18.85
C TYR A 436 -4.67 1.14 19.04
N ASP A 437 -3.96 0.83 17.98
CA ASP A 437 -2.59 0.31 18.05
C ASP A 437 -1.54 1.42 18.08
N MET A 438 -1.85 2.56 17.47
CA MET A 438 -0.96 3.72 17.35
C MET A 438 -1.75 5.01 17.40
N PHE A 439 -1.09 6.09 17.80
CA PHE A 439 -1.67 7.43 17.77
C PHE A 439 -0.90 8.42 16.91
N MET A 440 -1.62 9.32 16.25
CA MET A 440 -1.07 10.53 15.66
C MET A 440 -1.63 11.73 16.42
N VAL A 441 -0.81 12.38 17.23
CA VAL A 441 -1.21 13.53 18.04
C VAL A 441 -0.97 14.81 17.23
N VAL A 442 -2.07 15.43 16.80
CA VAL A 442 -2.08 16.60 15.90
C VAL A 442 -2.35 17.88 16.68
N ILE A 443 -1.43 18.84 16.56
CA ILE A 443 -1.56 20.19 17.10
C ILE A 443 -1.44 21.23 15.98
N SER A 444 -2.07 22.39 16.14
CA SER A 444 -1.92 23.52 15.19
C SER A 444 -1.17 24.71 15.77
N GLU A 445 -1.01 24.76 17.09
CA GLU A 445 -0.41 25.88 17.80
C GLU A 445 0.58 25.35 18.86
N ARG A 446 0.73 26.07 19.98
CA ARG A 446 1.50 25.63 21.15
C ARG A 446 0.89 24.38 21.80
N VAL A 447 1.74 23.56 22.39
CA VAL A 447 1.34 22.43 23.24
C VAL A 447 0.55 22.97 24.45
N ARG A 448 -0.64 22.42 24.69
CA ARG A 448 -1.52 22.77 25.81
C ARG A 448 -1.64 21.59 26.79
N GLU A 449 -2.23 21.85 27.95
CA GLU A 449 -2.47 20.84 29.01
C GLU A 449 -3.23 19.61 28.49
N ASN A 450 -4.21 19.82 27.63
CA ASN A 450 -4.94 18.74 26.98
C ASN A 450 -4.02 17.83 26.13
N ASN A 451 -3.09 18.40 25.38
CA ASN A 451 -2.13 17.59 24.61
C ASN A 451 -1.20 16.80 25.53
N MET A 452 -0.76 17.40 26.63
CA MET A 452 0.08 16.75 27.63
C MET A 452 -0.63 15.56 28.29
N LEU A 453 -1.92 15.72 28.64
CA LEU A 453 -2.74 14.63 29.18
C LEU A 453 -2.91 13.47 28.19
N LEU A 454 -3.15 13.77 26.90
CA LEU A 454 -3.25 12.74 25.87
C LEU A 454 -1.95 11.94 25.73
N ILE A 455 -0.80 12.64 25.71
CA ILE A 455 0.51 12.01 25.62
C ILE A 455 0.76 11.12 26.85
N ASP A 456 0.48 11.61 28.05
CA ASP A 456 0.69 10.85 29.29
C ASP A 456 -0.16 9.56 29.32
N GLU A 457 -1.38 9.60 28.79
CA GLU A 457 -2.29 8.44 28.73
C GLU A 457 -1.90 7.42 27.65
N ILE A 458 -1.31 7.89 26.55
CA ILE A 458 -0.71 7.04 25.50
C ILE A 458 0.56 6.36 26.04
N GLU A 459 1.41 7.13 26.72
CA GLU A 459 2.66 6.64 27.33
C GLU A 459 2.39 5.57 28.39
N GLN A 460 1.41 5.80 29.28
CA GLN A 460 1.02 4.80 30.30
C GLN A 460 0.62 3.45 29.69
N ARG A 461 0.02 3.47 28.49
CA ARG A 461 -0.36 2.28 27.73
C ARG A 461 0.76 1.72 26.87
N LYS A 462 1.92 2.38 26.83
CA LYS A 462 3.08 2.03 26.01
C LYS A 462 2.73 1.92 24.52
N LYS A 463 1.84 2.77 24.03
CA LYS A 463 1.43 2.78 22.62
C LYS A 463 2.31 3.74 21.82
N PRO A 464 2.78 3.35 20.63
CA PRO A 464 3.58 4.22 19.77
C PRO A 464 2.74 5.41 19.31
N PHE A 465 3.38 6.56 19.15
CA PHE A 465 2.71 7.73 18.61
C PHE A 465 3.64 8.67 17.84
N TYR A 466 3.05 9.38 16.89
CA TYR A 466 3.68 10.52 16.22
C TYR A 466 3.15 11.82 16.77
N PHE A 467 4.03 12.83 16.82
CA PHE A 467 3.68 14.18 17.22
C PHE A 467 3.74 15.10 16.01
N ILE A 468 2.58 15.65 15.62
CA ILE A 468 2.43 16.32 14.33
C ILE A 468 1.94 17.74 14.57
N ARG A 469 2.75 18.73 14.19
CA ARG A 469 2.33 20.13 14.15
C ARG A 469 1.93 20.49 12.72
N THR A 470 0.66 20.81 12.53
CA THR A 470 0.10 21.24 11.25
C THR A 470 -0.11 22.76 11.21
N LYS A 471 -0.61 23.27 10.07
CA LYS A 471 -0.85 24.70 9.80
C LYS A 471 0.38 25.59 9.90
N ILE A 472 1.58 25.01 9.74
CA ILE A 472 2.84 25.76 9.81
C ILE A 472 2.99 26.76 8.65
N ASP A 473 2.27 26.55 7.55
CA ASP A 473 2.23 27.46 6.42
C ASP A 473 1.71 28.84 6.83
N ASN A 474 0.71 28.91 7.71
CA ASN A 474 0.21 30.17 8.25
C ASN A 474 1.27 30.91 9.08
N ASP A 475 2.04 30.18 9.89
CA ASP A 475 3.06 30.77 10.75
C ASP A 475 4.33 31.17 9.98
N VAL A 476 4.68 30.41 8.94
CA VAL A 476 5.86 30.63 8.10
C VAL A 476 5.61 31.73 7.06
N ARG A 477 4.42 31.81 6.44
CA ARG A 477 4.05 32.87 5.46
C ARG A 477 4.18 34.28 6.04
N ARG A 478 4.04 34.44 7.35
CA ARG A 478 4.19 35.73 8.05
C ARG A 478 5.65 36.21 8.12
N LYS A 479 6.62 35.40 7.71
CA LYS A 479 8.06 35.70 7.80
C LYS A 479 8.62 36.17 6.45
N LYS A 480 9.24 37.35 6.45
CA LYS A 480 9.68 38.06 5.24
C LYS A 480 10.93 37.48 4.56
N SER A 481 11.77 36.72 5.27
CA SER A 481 13.02 36.17 4.71
C SER A 481 13.15 34.66 4.94
N LYS A 482 13.83 33.94 4.03
CA LYS A 482 14.10 32.50 4.15
C LYS A 482 14.80 32.14 5.46
N PHE A 483 15.74 32.97 5.92
CA PHE A 483 16.41 32.79 7.21
C PHE A 483 15.44 32.89 8.40
N SER A 484 14.50 33.85 8.37
CA SER A 484 13.48 33.97 9.42
C SER A 484 12.44 32.84 9.39
N GLN A 485 12.23 32.20 8.24
CA GLN A 485 11.38 31.01 8.11
C GLN A 485 12.05 29.78 8.73
N ILE A 486 13.33 29.55 8.45
CA ILE A 486 14.12 28.46 9.05
C ILE A 486 14.12 28.58 10.59
N ARG A 487 14.46 29.76 11.12
CA ARG A 487 14.42 30.01 12.57
C ARG A 487 13.03 29.79 13.18
N ALA A 488 11.96 30.13 12.45
CA ALA A 488 10.61 29.90 12.94
C ALA A 488 10.29 28.39 13.02
N LEU A 489 10.68 27.61 12.03
CA LEU A 489 10.54 26.15 12.04
C LEU A 489 11.36 25.51 13.17
N ASP A 490 12.60 25.95 13.37
CA ASP A 490 13.46 25.47 14.47
C ASP A 490 12.82 25.75 15.83
N GLN A 491 12.29 26.96 16.03
CA GLN A 491 11.60 27.32 17.26
C GLN A 491 10.35 26.47 17.48
N MET A 492 9.53 26.26 16.43
CA MET A 492 8.33 25.43 16.52
C MET A 492 8.66 23.99 16.90
N ARG A 493 9.72 23.43 16.32
CA ARG A 493 10.21 22.10 16.66
C ARG A 493 10.68 22.03 18.11
N GLN A 494 11.48 23.01 18.55
CA GLN A 494 11.93 23.09 19.95
C GLN A 494 10.76 23.19 20.93
N ASP A 495 9.74 23.99 20.61
CA ASP A 495 8.54 24.14 21.44
C ASP A 495 7.76 22.81 21.57
N CYS A 496 7.64 22.05 20.47
CA CYS A 496 7.04 20.71 20.48
C CYS A 496 7.87 19.72 21.31
N GLU A 497 9.19 19.72 21.11
CA GLU A 497 10.11 18.77 21.75
C GLU A 497 10.36 19.07 23.23
N LYS A 498 10.10 20.30 23.70
CA LYS A 498 10.38 20.69 25.08
C LYS A 498 9.69 19.77 26.09
N TYR A 499 8.37 19.60 25.96
CA TYR A 499 7.59 18.73 26.86
C TYR A 499 8.00 17.27 26.73
N LEU A 500 8.24 16.81 25.49
CA LEU A 500 8.64 15.44 25.20
C LEU A 500 9.99 15.10 25.88
N LYS A 501 10.97 16.00 25.79
CA LYS A 501 12.28 15.85 26.43
C LYS A 501 12.20 15.87 27.96
N GLU A 502 11.34 16.72 28.54
CA GLU A 502 11.08 16.74 29.98
C GLU A 502 10.55 15.40 30.49
N LYS A 503 9.71 14.72 29.69
CA LYS A 503 9.19 13.37 29.96
C LYS A 503 10.12 12.24 29.51
N LYS A 504 11.28 12.54 28.92
CA LYS A 504 12.20 11.55 28.31
C LYS A 504 11.53 10.70 27.21
N LEU A 505 10.58 11.30 26.51
CA LEU A 505 9.92 10.74 25.34
C LEU A 505 10.66 11.18 24.08
N ASP A 506 10.79 10.25 23.12
CA ASP A 506 11.44 10.50 21.82
C ASP A 506 10.56 10.04 20.63
N PRO A 507 9.31 10.52 20.52
CA PRO A 507 8.48 10.20 19.36
C PRO A 507 8.96 10.99 18.13
N HIS A 508 8.57 10.52 16.93
CA HIS A 508 8.78 11.31 15.72
C HIS A 508 7.97 12.61 15.76
N VAL A 509 8.67 13.74 15.60
CA VAL A 509 8.07 15.08 15.51
C VAL A 509 8.10 15.58 14.07
N PHE A 510 6.92 15.84 13.51
CA PHE A 510 6.74 16.33 12.15
C PHE A 510 6.10 17.72 12.09
N LEU A 511 6.68 18.60 11.28
CA LEU A 511 6.12 19.90 10.93
C LEU A 511 5.53 19.82 9.52
N VAL A 512 4.21 19.83 9.43
CA VAL A 512 3.49 19.59 8.16
C VAL A 512 2.55 20.73 7.78
N SER A 513 2.24 20.82 6.50
CA SER A 513 1.12 21.61 5.98
C SER A 513 0.17 20.68 5.25
N SER A 514 -1.08 20.59 5.72
CA SER A 514 -2.11 19.80 5.03
C SER A 514 -2.59 20.47 3.73
N HIS A 515 -2.31 21.76 3.53
CA HIS A 515 -2.64 22.51 2.31
C HIS A 515 -1.54 22.46 1.24
N ASP A 516 -0.32 22.09 1.62
CA ASP A 516 0.85 22.08 0.75
C ASP A 516 1.69 20.85 1.06
N THR A 517 1.22 19.69 0.56
CA THR A 517 1.78 18.36 0.86
C THR A 517 3.17 18.14 0.27
N GLU A 518 3.60 19.00 -0.64
CA GLU A 518 4.92 18.96 -1.29
C GLU A 518 5.98 19.74 -0.50
N LYS A 519 5.58 20.53 0.51
CA LYS A 519 6.49 21.32 1.34
C LYS A 519 6.61 20.77 2.76
N TYR A 520 7.64 21.26 3.44
CA TYR A 520 7.97 20.92 4.82
C TYR A 520 8.23 19.43 4.98
N GLU A 521 7.63 18.77 5.97
CA GLU A 521 7.93 17.39 6.33
C GLU A 521 6.78 16.43 6.05
N MET A 522 5.80 16.81 5.22
CA MET A 522 4.68 15.91 4.89
C MET A 522 5.17 14.63 4.19
N GLN A 523 6.06 14.76 3.21
CA GLN A 523 6.64 13.58 2.54
C GLN A 523 7.43 12.71 3.53
N LYS A 524 8.20 13.33 4.42
CA LYS A 524 8.95 12.62 5.48
C LYS A 524 8.00 11.86 6.41
N LEU A 525 6.88 12.46 6.81
CA LEU A 525 5.83 11.78 7.60
C LEU A 525 5.29 10.55 6.86
N MET A 526 4.96 10.68 5.57
CA MET A 526 4.44 9.57 4.77
C MET A 526 5.46 8.44 4.63
N ASP A 527 6.72 8.77 4.36
CA ASP A 527 7.77 7.78 4.17
C ASP A 527 8.12 7.07 5.48
N THR A 528 8.22 7.81 6.59
CA THR A 528 8.41 7.22 7.92
C THR A 528 7.24 6.31 8.29
N PHE A 529 5.99 6.76 8.09
CA PHE A 529 4.81 5.94 8.38
C PHE A 529 4.78 4.65 7.56
N LYS A 530 5.05 4.71 6.24
CA LYS A 530 5.10 3.53 5.36
C LYS A 530 6.12 2.48 5.83
N VAL A 531 7.28 2.92 6.32
CA VAL A 531 8.34 2.02 6.79
C VAL A 531 7.96 1.41 8.14
N GLU A 532 7.57 2.23 9.11
CA GLU A 532 7.34 1.78 10.49
C GLU A 532 6.04 0.98 10.65
N VAL A 533 5.03 1.25 9.84
CA VAL A 533 3.72 0.61 9.99
C VAL A 533 3.75 -0.89 9.74
N SER A 534 4.63 -1.37 8.87
CA SER A 534 4.84 -2.80 8.61
C SER A 534 5.41 -3.50 9.84
N GLN A 535 6.42 -2.89 10.48
CA GLN A 535 7.02 -3.39 11.70
C GLN A 535 5.99 -3.39 12.84
N LEU A 536 5.29 -2.27 13.02
CA LEU A 536 4.26 -2.16 14.06
C LEU A 536 3.15 -3.19 13.88
N LYS A 537 2.69 -3.41 12.64
CA LYS A 537 1.70 -4.44 12.32
C LYS A 537 2.16 -5.82 12.78
N ALA A 538 3.41 -6.18 12.53
CA ALA A 538 3.98 -7.45 12.96
C ALA A 538 3.98 -7.57 14.50
N GLU A 539 4.45 -6.53 15.20
CA GLU A 539 4.49 -6.47 16.67
C GLU A 539 3.09 -6.63 17.29
N VAL A 540 2.12 -5.86 16.81
CA VAL A 540 0.73 -5.90 17.28
C VAL A 540 0.08 -7.25 16.96
N PHE A 541 0.35 -7.82 15.79
CA PHE A 541 -0.16 -9.15 15.44
C PHE A 541 0.42 -10.23 16.36
N SER A 542 1.69 -10.12 16.74
CA SER A 542 2.29 -11.06 17.69
C SER A 542 1.70 -10.94 19.09
N ASP A 543 1.46 -9.73 19.57
CA ASP A 543 0.76 -9.51 20.85
C ASP A 543 -0.70 -10.01 20.78
N PHE A 544 -1.37 -9.83 19.63
CA PHE A 544 -2.69 -10.39 19.39
C PHE A 544 -2.68 -11.92 19.48
N LEU A 545 -1.72 -12.59 18.83
CA LEU A 545 -1.59 -14.05 18.90
C LEU A 545 -1.21 -14.52 20.31
N ASP A 546 -0.36 -13.79 21.01
CA ASP A 546 -0.02 -14.06 22.42
C ASP A 546 -1.28 -14.04 23.29
N LYS A 547 -2.07 -12.97 23.21
CA LYS A 547 -3.33 -12.81 23.95
C LYS A 547 -4.37 -13.86 23.58
N MET A 548 -4.46 -14.21 22.30
CA MET A 548 -5.36 -15.27 21.82
C MET A 548 -5.02 -16.62 22.45
N LEU A 549 -3.73 -16.92 22.61
CA LEU A 549 -3.25 -18.20 23.13
C LEU A 549 -3.20 -18.26 24.67
N HIS A 550 -2.97 -17.13 25.36
CA HIS A 550 -2.81 -17.06 26.83
C HIS A 550 -4.05 -16.53 27.59
N GLY A 551 -4.84 -15.63 26.99
CA GLY A 551 -5.81 -14.78 27.70
C GLY A 551 -7.23 -15.34 27.80
N GLY A 552 -7.51 -16.46 27.14
CA GLY A 552 -8.86 -16.98 26.92
C GLY A 552 -9.58 -16.25 25.78
N TRP A 553 -10.24 -17.04 24.92
CA TRP A 553 -10.82 -16.65 23.62
C TRP A 553 -11.74 -15.42 23.60
N ILE A 554 -12.28 -15.01 24.75
CA ILE A 554 -13.21 -13.89 24.89
C ILE A 554 -12.50 -12.53 24.98
N LYS A 555 -11.22 -12.50 25.41
CA LYS A 555 -10.46 -11.24 25.55
C LYS A 555 -9.75 -10.78 24.26
N ALA A 556 -9.59 -11.69 23.29
CA ALA A 556 -8.93 -11.41 22.01
C ALA A 556 -9.90 -10.98 20.90
N ARG A 557 -11.20 -11.24 21.08
CA ARG A 557 -12.30 -10.80 20.22
C ARG A 557 -12.75 -9.42 20.67
#